data_AF-A0A5Q0SL36-F1
#
_entry.id   AF-A0A5Q0SL36-F1
#
_cell.length_a   1.000
_cell.length_b   1.000
_cell.length_c   1.000
_cell.angle_alpha   90.00
_cell.angle_beta   90.00
_cell.angle_gamma   90.00
#
_symmetry.space_group_name_H-M   'P 1'
#
loop_
_entity.id
_entity.type
_entity.pdbx_description
1 polymer ?
#
loop_
_entity_poly.entity_id
_entity_poly.type
_entity_poly.pdbx_seq_one_letter_code
_entity_poly.pdbx_strand_id
1 'polypeptide(L)'
;MRLTNRRNFLKLLLISSSLSVLGRLSISEMQHAQNGLTPFGSWYVAQYSQIVPDILLSNYVLTVDGEVENPVQLTYQDLLNMPSIEVKDTLQCVSDPYFLRANIVWKGVPLSYIIDMVKPHSNVIKIVGYSADGYTADLPIVKAKEPNVLVAYMADGKPLPQVHGYPVRLAVPGWWGYTYIKWLVRLHFTSKNVLGYWESLGYPIMRKSNIGMIISAIIPTFTLIYQPVWILGLMTTSISSTKAFDPTFKDSIYSSNFRKDTSIILLVLSILEGISGFGAGPQTSNIISTLTFNLLNRGNSLELHLVLIIPLALFFILHTVSGFGSLLLSRGIKNPILFKYIIPITWIIMYLAVVYLDLYYFL
;
A
#
# COMPACT_ATOMS: atom_id res chain seq x y z
N MET A 1 0.36 11.96 46.65
CA MET A 1 1.67 11.73 45.99
C MET A 1 1.43 10.93 44.72
N ARG A 2 1.65 11.35 43.47
CA ARG A 2 1.62 12.63 42.74
C ARG A 2 1.20 12.22 41.30
N LEU A 3 0.38 13.02 40.62
CA LEU A 3 -0.12 12.86 39.24
C LEU A 3 0.95 12.53 38.17
N THR A 4 2.24 12.62 38.50
CA THR A 4 3.40 12.28 37.68
C THR A 4 3.43 10.82 37.26
N ASN A 5 3.06 9.86 38.13
CA ASN A 5 3.17 8.43 37.77
C ASN A 5 2.14 8.00 36.70
N ARG A 6 0.89 8.48 36.80
CA ARG A 6 -0.17 8.24 35.80
C ARG A 6 0.15 8.85 34.44
N ARG A 7 0.56 10.14 34.44
CA ARG A 7 0.93 10.84 33.21
C ARG A 7 2.14 10.19 32.54
N ASN A 8 3.13 9.76 33.32
CA ASN A 8 4.30 9.08 32.78
C ASN A 8 3.94 7.69 32.23
N PHE A 9 3.07 6.94 32.91
CA PHE A 9 2.59 5.64 32.41
C PHE A 9 1.84 5.79 31.08
N LEU A 10 0.88 6.72 30.98
CA LEU A 10 0.15 6.97 29.74
C LEU A 10 1.06 7.48 28.62
N LYS A 11 2.03 8.36 28.93
CA LYS A 11 3.04 8.81 27.97
C LYS A 11 3.90 7.66 27.47
N LEU A 12 4.35 6.78 28.36
CA LEU A 12 5.16 5.61 27.98
C LEU A 12 4.36 4.61 27.16
N LEU A 13 3.06 4.43 27.47
CA LEU A 13 2.16 3.60 26.68
C LEU A 13 1.97 4.16 25.26
N LEU A 14 1.74 5.47 25.15
CA LEU A 14 1.63 6.16 23.86
C LEU A 14 2.95 6.09 23.07
N ILE A 15 4.09 6.40 23.71
CA ILE A 15 5.42 6.29 23.10
C ILE A 15 5.68 4.87 22.63
N SER A 16 5.39 3.86 23.44
CA SER A 16 5.54 2.45 23.04
C SER A 16 4.66 2.11 21.85
N SER A 17 3.40 2.55 21.83
CA SER A 17 2.51 2.30 20.70
C SER A 17 3.02 2.98 19.43
N SER A 18 3.49 4.23 19.53
CA SER A 18 4.08 4.97 18.41
C SER A 18 5.36 4.31 17.91
N LEU A 19 6.23 3.82 18.80
CA LEU A 19 7.45 3.10 18.44
C LEU A 19 7.14 1.75 17.77
N SER A 20 6.10 1.04 18.21
CA SER A 20 5.63 -0.18 17.55
C SER A 20 5.08 0.12 16.14
N VAL A 21 4.33 1.21 15.97
CA VAL A 21 3.85 1.69 14.67
C VAL A 21 5.01 2.09 13.75
N LEU A 22 5.98 2.85 14.25
CA LEU A 22 7.17 3.23 13.49
C LEU A 22 8.01 2.00 13.11
N GLY A 23 8.13 1.02 14.01
CA GLY A 23 8.74 -0.27 13.72
C GLY A 23 8.02 -1.01 12.59
N ARG A 24 6.69 -1.05 12.61
CA ARG A 24 5.87 -1.67 11.56
C ARG A 24 6.11 -1.00 10.20
N LEU A 25 6.01 0.33 10.14
CA LEU A 25 6.28 1.11 8.93
C LEU A 25 7.71 0.85 8.41
N SER A 26 8.69 0.82 9.31
CA SER A 26 10.08 0.52 8.95
C SER A 26 10.28 -0.91 8.43
N ILE A 27 9.56 -1.91 8.95
CA ILE A 27 9.69 -3.31 8.50
C ILE A 27 9.04 -3.51 7.13
N SER A 28 7.85 -2.93 6.89
CA SER A 28 7.23 -2.92 5.55
C SER A 28 8.15 -2.27 4.52
N GLU A 29 8.75 -1.13 4.87
CA GLU A 29 9.69 -0.42 4.01
C GLU A 29 10.98 -1.22 3.83
N MET A 30 11.55 -1.81 4.87
CA MET A 30 12.83 -2.54 4.82
C MET A 30 12.75 -3.87 4.08
N GLN A 31 11.70 -4.67 4.28
CA GLN A 31 11.57 -6.00 3.66
C GLN A 31 11.36 -5.90 2.14
N HIS A 32 10.78 -4.79 1.67
CA HIS A 32 10.61 -4.49 0.25
C HIS A 32 11.75 -3.62 -0.33
N ALA A 33 12.38 -2.77 0.50
CA ALA A 33 13.62 -2.07 0.16
C ALA A 33 14.81 -3.02 -0.04
N GLN A 34 14.84 -4.19 0.62
CA GLN A 34 15.86 -5.21 0.36
C GLN A 34 15.88 -5.68 -1.11
N ASN A 35 14.74 -5.64 -1.82
CA ASN A 35 14.66 -5.91 -3.27
C ASN A 35 14.51 -4.62 -4.11
N GLY A 36 14.27 -3.48 -3.46
CA GLY A 36 14.04 -2.18 -4.05
C GLY A 36 12.70 -2.05 -4.80
N LEU A 37 11.68 -2.87 -4.48
CA LEU A 37 10.35 -2.86 -5.10
C LEU A 37 9.32 -2.17 -4.18
N THR A 38 8.26 -1.62 -4.74
CA THR A 38 7.17 -0.97 -3.99
C THR A 38 6.02 -1.96 -3.79
N PRO A 39 5.48 -2.15 -2.57
CA PRO A 39 4.35 -3.05 -2.34
C PRO A 39 3.10 -2.65 -3.14
N PHE A 40 2.34 -3.61 -3.66
CA PHE A 40 1.11 -3.34 -4.43
C PHE A 40 0.12 -2.39 -3.73
N GLY A 41 -0.04 -2.50 -2.40
CA GLY A 41 -0.93 -1.63 -1.63
C GLY A 41 -0.48 -0.16 -1.57
N SER A 42 0.81 0.09 -1.79
CA SER A 42 1.43 1.43 -1.76
C SER A 42 1.71 1.96 -3.17
N TRP A 43 1.30 1.25 -4.23
CA TRP A 43 1.33 1.82 -5.57
C TRP A 43 0.29 2.93 -5.66
N TYR A 44 0.74 4.09 -6.12
CA TYR A 44 -0.20 5.16 -6.42
C TYR A 44 -1.20 4.70 -7.50
N VAL A 45 -2.44 5.14 -7.35
CA VAL A 45 -3.51 4.88 -8.31
C VAL A 45 -3.91 6.21 -8.94
N ALA A 46 -3.52 6.39 -10.20
CA ALA A 46 -4.07 7.43 -11.06
C ALA A 46 -5.12 6.81 -11.99
N GLN A 47 -6.25 7.48 -12.17
CA GLN A 47 -7.32 7.05 -13.07
C GLN A 47 -7.82 8.23 -13.90
N TYR A 48 -8.15 7.94 -15.16
CA TYR A 48 -8.82 8.88 -16.07
C TYR A 48 -10.32 8.92 -15.80
N SER A 49 -10.93 7.74 -15.68
CA SER A 49 -12.34 7.55 -15.35
C SER A 49 -12.51 7.01 -13.92
N GLN A 50 -13.70 7.16 -13.34
CA GLN A 50 -14.06 6.48 -12.08
C GLN A 50 -14.39 4.99 -12.28
N ILE A 51 -14.47 4.54 -13.53
CA ILE A 51 -14.77 3.16 -13.89
C ILE A 51 -13.50 2.32 -13.78
N VAL A 52 -13.58 1.25 -13.00
CA VAL A 52 -12.59 0.17 -12.98
C VAL A 52 -13.20 -1.01 -13.75
N PRO A 53 -12.78 -1.26 -15.01
CA PRO A 53 -13.27 -2.38 -15.80
C PRO A 53 -13.14 -3.71 -15.04
N ASP A 54 -14.21 -4.50 -15.09
CA ASP A 54 -14.21 -5.90 -14.67
C ASP A 54 -14.18 -6.77 -15.92
N ILE A 55 -12.97 -7.22 -16.28
CA ILE A 55 -12.73 -7.97 -17.52
C ILE A 55 -12.54 -9.44 -17.17
N LEU A 56 -13.49 -10.26 -17.59
CA LEU A 56 -13.39 -11.72 -17.52
C LEU A 56 -12.32 -12.21 -18.51
N LEU A 57 -11.38 -13.03 -18.03
CA LEU A 57 -10.30 -13.59 -18.86
C LEU A 57 -10.80 -14.33 -20.11
N SER A 58 -11.93 -15.04 -20.00
CA SER A 58 -12.55 -15.78 -21.10
C SER A 58 -12.97 -14.88 -22.27
N ASN A 59 -13.18 -13.59 -22.01
CA ASN A 59 -13.67 -12.62 -22.97
C ASN A 59 -12.58 -11.61 -23.36
N TYR A 60 -11.39 -11.70 -22.75
CA TYR A 60 -10.33 -10.75 -23.02
C TYR A 60 -9.73 -10.98 -24.40
N VAL A 61 -9.68 -9.91 -25.20
CA VAL A 61 -9.04 -9.86 -26.50
C VAL A 61 -8.27 -8.54 -26.62
N LEU A 62 -6.99 -8.64 -27.00
CA LEU A 62 -6.19 -7.52 -27.47
C LEU A 62 -6.23 -7.45 -28.99
N THR A 63 -6.86 -6.41 -29.54
CA THR A 63 -6.86 -6.16 -30.98
C THR A 63 -5.61 -5.37 -31.38
N VAL A 64 -4.87 -5.86 -32.38
CA VAL A 64 -3.71 -5.18 -32.93
C VAL A 64 -3.97 -4.93 -34.42
N ASP A 65 -4.15 -3.66 -34.79
CA ASP A 65 -4.66 -3.28 -36.11
C ASP A 65 -4.14 -1.92 -36.61
N GLY A 66 -4.74 -1.41 -37.69
CA GLY A 66 -4.37 -0.14 -38.32
C GLY A 66 -3.56 -0.35 -39.60
N GLU A 67 -2.50 0.44 -39.76
CA GLU A 67 -1.62 0.40 -40.93
C GLU A 67 -0.57 -0.73 -40.81
N VAL A 68 -1.04 -1.98 -40.76
CA VAL A 68 -0.24 -3.22 -40.62
C VAL A 68 -0.61 -4.24 -41.69
N GLU A 69 0.33 -5.11 -42.06
CA GLU A 69 0.08 -6.18 -43.03
C GLU A 69 -0.79 -7.32 -42.42
N ASN A 70 -0.52 -7.70 -41.17
CA ASN A 70 -1.14 -8.85 -40.51
C ASN A 70 -1.85 -8.42 -39.22
N PRO A 71 -3.08 -7.87 -39.28
CA PRO A 71 -3.83 -7.55 -38.07
C PRO A 71 -4.18 -8.82 -37.30
N VAL A 72 -4.11 -8.76 -35.97
CA VAL A 72 -4.34 -9.92 -35.09
C VAL A 72 -5.26 -9.58 -33.93
N GLN A 73 -5.93 -10.61 -33.41
CA GLN A 73 -6.68 -10.56 -32.15
C GLN A 73 -6.07 -11.60 -31.22
N LEU A 74 -5.53 -11.16 -30.09
CA LEU A 74 -4.79 -12.01 -29.16
C LEU A 74 -5.63 -12.21 -27.89
N THR A 75 -5.94 -13.46 -27.57
CA THR A 75 -6.57 -13.81 -26.29
C THR A 75 -5.57 -13.69 -25.15
N TYR A 76 -6.05 -13.75 -23.91
CA TYR A 76 -5.15 -13.80 -22.75
C TYR A 76 -4.22 -15.03 -22.79
N GLN A 77 -4.73 -16.17 -23.25
CA GLN A 77 -3.94 -17.40 -23.35
C GLN A 77 -2.87 -17.29 -24.43
N ASP A 78 -3.16 -16.61 -25.55
CA ASP A 78 -2.16 -16.37 -26.60
C ASP A 78 -0.98 -15.57 -26.05
N LEU A 79 -1.24 -14.53 -25.25
CA LEU A 79 -0.20 -13.72 -24.62
C LEU A 79 0.68 -14.53 -23.65
N LEU A 80 0.10 -15.48 -22.91
CA LEU A 80 0.85 -16.37 -22.02
C LEU A 80 1.73 -17.37 -22.78
N ASN A 81 1.33 -17.74 -24.00
CA ASN A 81 2.07 -18.68 -24.86
C ASN A 81 3.17 -17.99 -25.68
N MET A 82 3.19 -16.65 -25.73
CA MET A 82 4.23 -15.88 -26.41
C MET A 82 5.51 -15.75 -25.56
N PRO A 83 6.67 -15.46 -26.19
CA PRO A 83 7.89 -15.13 -25.46
C PRO A 83 7.65 -13.97 -24.49
N SER A 84 8.04 -14.16 -23.23
CA SER A 84 7.89 -13.14 -22.18
C SER A 84 9.23 -12.83 -21.52
N ILE A 85 9.37 -11.60 -21.04
CA ILE A 85 10.55 -11.15 -20.29
C ILE A 85 10.12 -10.45 -19.01
N GLU A 86 11.09 -10.27 -18.11
CA GLU A 86 10.93 -9.47 -16.90
C GLU A 86 11.72 -8.17 -17.00
N VAL A 87 11.09 -7.05 -16.66
CA VAL A 87 11.69 -5.72 -16.72
C VAL A 87 11.48 -5.00 -15.40
N LYS A 88 12.59 -4.64 -14.74
CA LYS A 88 12.58 -3.75 -13.58
C LYS A 88 12.47 -2.30 -14.03
N ASP A 89 11.51 -1.57 -13.47
CA ASP A 89 11.22 -0.19 -13.83
C ASP A 89 10.62 0.61 -12.65
N THR A 90 10.65 1.93 -12.74
CA THR A 90 9.98 2.83 -11.81
C THR A 90 8.85 3.55 -12.53
N LEU A 91 7.62 3.10 -12.30
CA LEU A 91 6.39 3.76 -12.73
C LEU A 91 6.23 5.07 -11.96
N GLN A 92 6.10 6.20 -12.65
CA GLN A 92 6.12 7.51 -12.01
C GLN A 92 5.10 8.47 -12.63
N CYS A 93 4.33 9.17 -11.79
CA CYS A 93 3.34 10.13 -12.27
C CYS A 93 3.99 11.46 -12.66
N VAL A 94 3.44 12.12 -13.67
CA VAL A 94 3.89 13.45 -14.09
C VAL A 94 3.47 14.56 -13.12
N SER A 95 2.38 14.37 -12.37
CA SER A 95 1.84 15.39 -11.45
C SER A 95 2.65 15.55 -10.17
N ASP A 96 3.19 14.46 -9.65
CA ASP A 96 4.09 14.46 -8.49
C ASP A 96 5.10 13.31 -8.61
N PRO A 97 6.20 13.55 -9.34
CA PRO A 97 7.22 12.52 -9.57
C PRO A 97 7.90 12.05 -8.27
N TYR A 98 7.92 12.85 -7.21
CA TYR A 98 8.66 12.52 -6.00
C TYR A 98 7.90 11.53 -5.13
N PHE A 99 6.59 11.70 -5.01
CA PHE A 99 5.75 10.88 -4.13
C PHE A 99 4.91 9.84 -4.89
N LEU A 100 4.48 10.13 -6.12
CA LEU A 100 3.68 9.20 -6.93
C LEU A 100 4.60 8.34 -7.81
N ARG A 101 5.29 7.40 -7.16
CA ARG A 101 6.19 6.44 -7.82
C ARG A 101 6.08 5.04 -7.24
N ALA A 102 6.32 4.04 -8.07
CA ALA A 102 6.39 2.65 -7.66
C ALA A 102 7.51 1.93 -8.43
N ASN A 103 8.37 1.20 -7.72
CA ASN A 103 9.39 0.32 -8.30
C ASN A 103 8.82 -1.07 -8.48
N ILE A 104 8.91 -1.61 -9.69
CA ILE A 104 8.10 -2.74 -10.15
C ILE A 104 8.96 -3.65 -11.01
N VAL A 105 8.75 -4.97 -10.92
CA VAL A 105 9.18 -5.93 -11.95
C VAL A 105 7.98 -6.30 -12.79
N TRP A 106 7.90 -5.77 -14.01
CA TRP A 106 6.89 -6.14 -14.98
C TRP A 106 7.22 -7.47 -15.64
N LYS A 107 6.21 -8.28 -15.93
CA LYS A 107 6.34 -9.45 -16.79
C LYS A 107 5.28 -9.45 -17.88
N GLY A 108 5.71 -9.69 -19.11
CA GLY A 108 4.86 -9.56 -20.28
C GLY A 108 5.56 -9.92 -21.59
N VAL A 109 4.80 -9.82 -22.68
CA VAL A 109 5.30 -9.97 -24.04
C VAL A 109 5.96 -8.65 -24.48
N PRO A 110 7.21 -8.67 -24.99
CA PRO A 110 7.81 -7.50 -25.59
C PRO A 110 6.93 -6.95 -26.72
N LEU A 111 6.61 -5.66 -26.70
CA LEU A 111 5.80 -5.05 -27.75
C LEU A 111 6.49 -5.14 -29.12
N SER A 112 7.83 -5.14 -29.15
CA SER A 112 8.62 -5.40 -30.35
C SER A 112 8.29 -6.74 -31.01
N TYR A 113 8.05 -7.80 -30.23
CA TYR A 113 7.66 -9.11 -30.74
C TYR A 113 6.30 -9.06 -31.47
N ILE A 114 5.34 -8.34 -30.91
CA ILE A 114 4.02 -8.14 -31.52
C ILE A 114 4.15 -7.27 -32.78
N ILE A 115 5.00 -6.24 -32.75
CA ILE A 115 5.28 -5.38 -33.91
C ILE A 115 5.83 -6.20 -35.08
N ASP A 116 6.80 -7.09 -34.82
CA ASP A 116 7.40 -7.94 -35.84
C ASP A 116 6.40 -8.93 -36.44
N MET A 117 5.45 -9.42 -35.62
CA MET A 117 4.36 -10.29 -36.06
C MET A 117 3.39 -9.59 -37.02
N VAL A 118 2.97 -8.36 -36.69
CA VAL A 118 1.94 -7.64 -37.48
C VAL A 118 2.51 -6.94 -38.71
N LYS A 119 3.83 -6.69 -38.76
CA LYS A 119 4.54 -6.02 -39.86
C LYS A 119 3.90 -4.67 -40.23
N PRO A 120 4.13 -3.60 -39.45
CA PRO A 120 3.60 -2.28 -39.77
C PRO A 120 4.17 -1.74 -41.09
N HIS A 121 3.35 -0.99 -41.82
CA HIS A 121 3.80 -0.29 -43.02
C HIS A 121 4.89 0.74 -42.68
N SER A 122 5.75 1.05 -43.66
CA SER A 122 6.93 1.90 -43.48
C SER A 122 6.60 3.36 -43.10
N ASN A 123 5.40 3.82 -43.38
CA ASN A 123 4.91 5.16 -43.06
C ASN A 123 4.34 5.28 -41.63
N VAL A 124 4.22 4.18 -40.87
CA VAL A 124 3.71 4.22 -39.50
C VAL A 124 4.70 4.93 -38.59
N ILE A 125 4.20 5.93 -37.85
CA ILE A 125 5.01 6.72 -36.91
C ILE A 125 4.60 6.52 -35.46
N LYS A 126 3.38 6.04 -35.21
CA LYS A 126 2.81 5.91 -33.85
C LYS A 126 1.93 4.67 -33.70
N ILE A 127 1.79 4.26 -32.45
CA ILE A 127 0.79 3.30 -31.98
C ILE A 127 -0.11 4.03 -30.99
N VAL A 128 -1.42 4.01 -31.19
CA VAL A 128 -2.41 4.49 -30.23
C VAL A 128 -2.93 3.30 -29.45
N GLY A 129 -2.74 3.30 -28.14
CA GLY A 129 -3.33 2.29 -27.27
C GLY A 129 -4.68 2.75 -26.74
N TYR A 130 -5.61 1.82 -26.64
CA TYR A 130 -6.95 2.04 -26.10
C TYR A 130 -7.16 1.17 -24.86
N SER A 131 -7.69 1.79 -23.82
CA SER A 131 -8.13 1.14 -22.61
C SER A 131 -9.62 0.81 -22.67
N ALA A 132 -10.03 -0.24 -21.95
CA ALA A 132 -11.43 -0.59 -21.77
C ALA A 132 -12.26 0.52 -21.07
N ASP A 133 -11.64 1.43 -20.32
CA ASP A 133 -12.32 2.57 -19.68
C ASP A 133 -12.47 3.80 -20.60
N GLY A 134 -12.07 3.67 -21.87
CA GLY A 134 -12.09 4.75 -22.86
C GLY A 134 -10.84 5.64 -22.89
N TYR A 135 -9.88 5.41 -22.00
CA TYR A 135 -8.62 6.15 -22.00
C TYR A 135 -7.74 5.80 -23.22
N THR A 136 -7.04 6.79 -23.75
CA THR A 136 -6.06 6.63 -24.84
C THR A 136 -4.75 7.31 -24.52
N ALA A 137 -3.66 6.67 -24.92
CA ALA A 137 -2.32 7.27 -24.96
C ALA A 137 -1.62 6.84 -26.25
N ASP A 138 -0.72 7.68 -26.75
CA ASP A 138 0.06 7.38 -27.95
C ASP A 138 1.52 7.08 -27.63
N LEU A 139 2.12 6.21 -28.45
CA LEU A 139 3.50 5.81 -28.33
C LEU A 139 4.17 5.91 -29.70
N PRO A 140 5.24 6.72 -29.85
CA PRO A 140 6.05 6.70 -31.07
C PRO A 140 6.57 5.29 -31.36
N ILE A 141 6.52 4.89 -32.63
CA ILE A 141 6.91 3.54 -33.06
C ILE A 141 8.36 3.21 -32.66
N VAL A 142 9.24 4.21 -32.62
CA VAL A 142 10.64 4.09 -32.20
C VAL A 142 10.74 3.62 -30.75
N LYS A 143 9.95 4.21 -29.85
CA LYS A 143 9.89 3.79 -28.44
C LYS A 143 9.24 2.42 -28.30
N ALA A 144 8.16 2.17 -29.04
CA ALA A 144 7.43 0.90 -29.00
C ALA A 144 8.29 -0.32 -29.39
N LYS A 145 9.31 -0.11 -30.23
CA LYS A 145 10.28 -1.13 -30.63
C LYS A 145 11.39 -1.40 -29.60
N GLU A 146 11.48 -0.61 -28.52
CA GLU A 146 12.46 -0.89 -27.48
C GLU A 146 12.16 -2.23 -26.79
N PRO A 147 13.20 -3.04 -26.48
CA PRO A 147 13.01 -4.40 -25.99
C PRO A 147 12.36 -4.48 -24.60
N ASN A 148 12.30 -3.36 -23.87
CA ASN A 148 11.77 -3.28 -22.53
C ASN A 148 10.31 -2.77 -22.46
N VAL A 149 9.70 -2.38 -23.58
CA VAL A 149 8.27 -2.00 -23.61
C VAL A 149 7.45 -3.27 -23.69
N LEU A 150 6.52 -3.46 -22.75
CA LEU A 150 5.80 -4.72 -22.57
C LEU A 150 4.29 -4.55 -22.71
N VAL A 151 3.66 -5.55 -23.30
CA VAL A 151 2.27 -5.91 -23.01
C VAL A 151 2.30 -6.80 -21.77
N ALA A 152 2.16 -6.17 -20.60
CA ALA A 152 2.36 -6.79 -19.29
C ALA A 152 1.07 -7.37 -18.71
N TYR A 153 1.14 -8.60 -18.22
CA TYR A 153 0.04 -9.30 -17.54
C TYR A 153 0.37 -9.69 -16.09
N MET A 154 1.61 -9.45 -15.67
CA MET A 154 2.09 -9.70 -14.31
C MET A 154 2.98 -8.56 -13.81
N ALA A 155 3.01 -8.40 -12.49
CA ALA A 155 3.96 -7.56 -11.79
C ALA A 155 4.42 -8.25 -10.50
N ASP A 156 5.69 -8.10 -10.15
CA ASP A 156 6.29 -8.63 -8.91
C ASP A 156 5.96 -10.13 -8.68
N GLY A 157 5.97 -10.91 -9.76
CA GLY A 157 5.68 -12.35 -9.74
C GLY A 157 4.20 -12.73 -9.53
N LYS A 158 3.27 -11.77 -9.52
CA LYS A 158 1.82 -11.98 -9.34
C LYS A 158 1.01 -11.38 -10.50
N PRO A 159 -0.23 -11.86 -10.75
CA PRO A 159 -1.15 -11.18 -11.65
C PRO A 159 -1.40 -9.74 -11.22
N LEU A 160 -1.66 -8.85 -12.18
CA LEU A 160 -1.96 -7.45 -11.90
C LEU A 160 -3.21 -7.32 -11.00
N PRO A 161 -3.22 -6.42 -10.01
CA PRO A 161 -4.47 -6.03 -9.35
C PRO A 161 -5.42 -5.34 -10.33
N GLN A 162 -6.74 -5.49 -10.13
CA GLN A 162 -7.76 -4.91 -11.01
C GLN A 162 -7.57 -3.40 -11.23
N VAL A 163 -7.29 -2.67 -10.16
CA VAL A 163 -7.08 -1.20 -10.18
C VAL A 163 -5.82 -0.78 -10.96
N HIS A 164 -4.87 -1.70 -11.15
CA HIS A 164 -3.60 -1.50 -11.87
C HIS A 164 -3.61 -2.06 -13.28
N GLY A 165 -4.77 -2.47 -13.80
CA GLY A 165 -4.94 -2.84 -15.21
C GLY A 165 -5.05 -4.33 -15.48
N TYR A 166 -5.48 -5.15 -14.51
CA TYR A 166 -5.82 -6.55 -14.80
C TYR A 166 -6.83 -6.66 -15.95
N PRO A 167 -6.68 -7.59 -16.91
CA PRO A 167 -5.64 -8.61 -16.94
C PRO A 167 -4.34 -8.16 -17.62
N VAL A 168 -4.38 -7.12 -18.43
CA VAL A 168 -3.24 -6.69 -19.26
C VAL A 168 -3.15 -5.16 -19.29
N ARG A 169 -1.91 -4.65 -19.19
CA ARG A 169 -1.58 -3.25 -19.39
C ARG A 169 -0.39 -3.07 -20.32
N LEU A 170 -0.26 -1.89 -20.90
CA LEU A 170 1.00 -1.45 -21.49
C LEU A 170 1.95 -0.98 -20.37
N ALA A 171 3.20 -1.42 -20.42
CA ALA A 171 4.29 -0.91 -19.58
C ALA A 171 5.36 -0.28 -20.48
N VAL A 172 5.69 0.99 -20.22
CA VAL A 172 6.59 1.80 -21.07
C VAL A 172 7.78 2.34 -20.25
N PRO A 173 8.74 1.48 -19.86
CA PRO A 173 9.83 1.87 -18.96
C PRO A 173 10.54 3.16 -19.33
N GLY A 174 10.78 3.98 -18.31
CA GLY A 174 11.44 5.27 -18.45
C GLY A 174 10.54 6.42 -18.91
N TRP A 175 9.26 6.19 -19.21
CA TRP A 175 8.31 7.24 -19.59
C TRP A 175 7.34 7.55 -18.45
N TRP A 176 6.56 8.63 -18.56
CA TRP A 176 5.59 8.97 -17.52
C TRP A 176 4.46 7.94 -17.44
N GLY A 177 3.94 7.74 -16.24
CA GLY A 177 2.99 6.68 -15.92
C GLY A 177 1.66 6.75 -16.67
N TYR A 178 1.29 7.92 -17.20
CA TYR A 178 0.10 8.05 -18.03
C TYR A 178 0.24 7.31 -19.38
N THR A 179 1.46 7.00 -19.81
CA THR A 179 1.72 6.20 -21.02
C THR A 179 1.51 4.69 -20.78
N TYR A 180 1.39 4.27 -19.51
CA TYR A 180 1.22 2.87 -19.12
C TYR A 180 -0.28 2.53 -19.09
N ILE A 181 -0.85 2.32 -20.27
CA ILE A 181 -2.29 2.13 -20.47
C ILE A 181 -2.77 0.88 -19.73
N LYS A 182 -3.63 1.06 -18.72
CA LYS A 182 -4.30 -0.01 -17.98
C LYS A 182 -5.42 -0.62 -18.83
N TRP A 183 -5.80 -1.87 -18.56
CA TRP A 183 -6.93 -2.53 -19.23
C TRP A 183 -6.83 -2.43 -20.75
N LEU A 184 -5.64 -2.73 -21.28
CA LEU A 184 -5.30 -2.53 -22.69
C LEU A 184 -6.15 -3.47 -23.55
N VAL A 185 -6.91 -2.92 -24.51
CA VAL A 185 -7.78 -3.71 -25.40
C VAL A 185 -7.46 -3.54 -26.87
N ARG A 186 -6.77 -2.45 -27.26
CA ARG A 186 -6.38 -2.24 -28.66
C ARG A 186 -5.05 -1.51 -28.79
N LEU A 187 -4.26 -1.91 -29.77
CA LEU A 187 -3.07 -1.21 -30.26
C LEU A 187 -3.27 -0.90 -31.74
N HIS A 188 -3.40 0.38 -32.08
CA HIS A 188 -3.70 0.85 -33.42
C HIS A 188 -2.50 1.57 -34.04
N PHE A 189 -1.95 1.02 -35.12
CA PHE A 189 -0.80 1.57 -35.83
C PHE A 189 -1.25 2.63 -36.84
N THR A 190 -0.61 3.80 -36.83
CA THR A 190 -0.98 4.89 -37.74
C THR A 190 0.20 5.76 -38.16
N SER A 191 0.11 6.28 -39.38
CA SER A 191 0.98 7.34 -39.92
C SER A 191 0.56 8.75 -39.50
N LYS A 192 -0.61 8.90 -38.87
CA LYS A 192 -1.12 10.19 -38.41
C LYS A 192 -0.53 10.57 -37.05
N ASN A 193 -0.28 11.86 -36.87
CA ASN A 193 0.14 12.40 -35.57
C ASN A 193 -1.06 12.58 -34.63
N VAL A 194 -1.70 11.46 -34.26
CA VAL A 194 -2.78 11.45 -33.25
C VAL A 194 -2.15 11.63 -31.87
N LEU A 195 -2.82 12.38 -31.01
CA LEU A 195 -2.44 12.58 -29.60
C LEU A 195 -3.37 11.77 -28.71
N GLY A 196 -2.80 11.17 -27.67
CA GLY A 196 -3.54 10.63 -26.53
C GLY A 196 -4.18 11.73 -25.67
N TYR A 197 -4.88 11.31 -24.61
CA TYR A 197 -5.63 12.23 -23.78
C TYR A 197 -4.75 13.31 -23.13
N TRP A 198 -3.69 12.93 -22.40
CA TRP A 198 -2.83 13.91 -21.70
C TRP A 198 -1.91 14.68 -22.65
N GLU A 199 -1.50 14.04 -23.74
CA GLU A 199 -0.72 14.67 -24.80
C GLU A 199 -1.50 15.79 -25.49
N SER A 200 -2.81 15.58 -25.71
CA SER A 200 -3.70 16.62 -26.24
C SER A 200 -3.84 17.83 -25.30
N LEU A 201 -3.58 17.64 -24.01
CA LEU A 201 -3.55 18.69 -22.98
C LEU A 201 -2.15 19.31 -22.80
N GLY A 202 -1.17 18.94 -23.62
CA GLY A 202 0.18 19.52 -23.64
C GLY A 202 1.19 18.88 -22.68
N TYR A 203 0.89 17.71 -22.11
CA TYR A 203 1.85 17.02 -21.24
C TYR A 203 3.00 16.37 -22.04
N PRO A 204 4.25 16.47 -21.55
CA PRO A 204 5.39 15.84 -22.23
C PRO A 204 5.43 14.34 -21.96
N ILE A 205 5.64 13.53 -23.00
CA ILE A 205 5.58 12.06 -22.91
C ILE A 205 6.85 11.45 -22.29
N MET A 206 8.00 12.10 -22.51
CA MET A 206 9.30 11.64 -22.00
C MET A 206 9.61 12.19 -20.61
N ARG A 207 10.13 11.32 -19.73
CA ARG A 207 10.71 11.73 -18.46
C ARG A 207 12.13 12.25 -18.68
N LYS A 208 12.38 13.53 -18.33
CA LYS A 208 13.75 14.06 -18.29
C LYS A 208 14.47 13.54 -17.03
N SER A 209 15.69 13.02 -17.16
CA SER A 209 16.48 12.57 -16.01
C SER A 209 16.93 13.79 -15.19
N ASN A 210 16.32 13.98 -14.01
CA ASN A 210 16.74 15.03 -13.08
C ASN A 210 17.72 14.47 -12.05
N ILE A 211 18.86 15.14 -11.86
CA ILE A 211 19.94 14.84 -10.92
C ILE A 211 19.45 14.65 -9.46
N GLY A 212 18.29 15.20 -9.10
CA GLY A 212 17.66 14.99 -7.78
C GLY A 212 17.28 13.54 -7.46
N MET A 213 17.27 12.64 -8.46
CA MET A 213 16.92 11.23 -8.31
C MET A 213 17.93 10.44 -7.46
N ILE A 214 19.22 10.78 -7.56
CA ILE A 214 20.32 10.13 -6.81
C ILE A 214 20.20 10.43 -5.31
N ILE A 215 19.76 11.64 -4.95
CA ILE A 215 19.65 12.08 -3.56
C ILE A 215 18.54 11.32 -2.81
N SER A 216 17.43 10.98 -3.49
CA SER A 216 16.31 10.24 -2.88
C SER A 216 16.61 8.77 -2.56
N ALA A 217 17.64 8.19 -3.18
CA ALA A 217 18.09 6.82 -2.91
C ALA A 217 19.03 6.71 -1.69
N ILE A 218 19.49 7.85 -1.14
CA ILE A 218 20.44 7.91 -0.02
C ILE A 218 19.72 8.03 1.34
N ILE A 219 18.46 8.46 1.34
CA ILE A 219 17.66 8.64 2.56
C ILE A 219 17.33 7.31 3.30
N PRO A 220 17.17 6.14 2.64
CA PRO A 220 16.89 4.89 3.35
C PRO A 220 18.09 4.34 4.13
N THR A 221 19.31 4.80 3.86
CA THR A 221 20.53 4.18 4.40
C THR A 221 20.85 4.60 5.84
N PHE A 222 20.09 5.54 6.42
CA PHE A 222 20.29 6.01 7.80
C PHE A 222 19.50 5.23 8.88
N THR A 223 18.78 4.17 8.51
CA THR A 223 18.08 3.25 9.45
C THR A 223 18.98 2.11 9.97
N LEU A 224 20.29 2.34 9.98
CA LEU A 224 21.34 1.42 10.47
C LEU A 224 21.45 1.37 12.01
N ILE A 225 20.33 1.36 12.74
CA ILE A 225 20.29 0.95 14.17
C ILE A 225 19.39 -0.27 14.27
N TYR A 226 19.99 -1.44 14.00
CA TYR A 226 19.42 -2.77 14.16
C TYR A 226 19.09 -3.08 15.62
N GLN A 227 17.96 -2.58 16.09
CA GLN A 227 17.09 -3.22 17.08
C GLN A 227 15.65 -2.99 16.60
N PRO A 228 14.76 -4.00 16.65
CA PRO A 228 13.37 -3.76 16.30
C PRO A 228 12.81 -2.72 17.27
N VAL A 229 12.45 -1.54 16.77
CA VAL A 229 12.02 -0.39 17.57
C VAL A 229 10.80 -0.72 18.46
N TRP A 230 10.04 -1.76 18.11
CA TRP A 230 8.98 -2.33 18.93
C TRP A 230 9.49 -3.03 20.23
N ILE A 231 10.69 -3.59 20.26
CA ILE A 231 11.33 -4.15 21.48
C ILE A 231 11.59 -3.04 22.52
N LEU A 232 11.99 -1.85 22.08
CA LEU A 232 12.12 -0.67 22.96
C LEU A 232 10.76 -0.22 23.50
N GLY A 233 9.71 -0.29 22.68
CA GLY A 233 8.32 -0.12 23.14
C GLY A 233 7.94 -1.14 24.24
N LEU A 234 8.21 -2.43 24.01
CA LEU A 234 7.92 -3.51 24.96
C LEU A 234 8.71 -3.40 26.27
N MET A 235 9.99 -3.00 26.21
CA MET A 235 10.80 -2.78 27.40
C MET A 235 10.28 -1.59 28.21
N THR A 236 9.90 -0.49 27.55
CA THR A 236 9.35 0.68 28.25
C THR A 236 7.98 0.39 28.89
N THR A 237 7.08 -0.35 28.25
CA THR A 237 5.81 -0.80 28.86
C THR A 237 6.03 -1.74 30.03
N SER A 238 7.01 -2.65 29.93
CA SER A 238 7.34 -3.60 31.00
C SER A 238 7.93 -2.90 32.23
N ILE A 239 8.83 -1.93 32.03
CA ILE A 239 9.44 -1.12 33.10
C ILE A 239 8.37 -0.25 33.82
N SER A 240 7.33 0.16 33.09
CA SER A 240 6.24 1.01 33.61
C SER A 240 5.15 0.24 34.38
N SER A 241 5.10 -1.09 34.23
CA SER A 241 3.95 -1.93 34.63
C SER A 241 3.82 -2.18 36.14
N THR A 242 4.93 -2.27 36.88
CA THR A 242 4.88 -2.79 38.26
C THR A 242 4.03 -1.93 39.22
N LYS A 243 4.03 -0.61 39.06
CA LYS A 243 3.17 0.31 39.85
C LYS A 243 1.78 0.50 39.25
N ALA A 244 1.64 0.35 37.94
CA ALA A 244 0.36 0.52 37.26
C ALA A 244 -0.60 -0.64 37.56
N PHE A 245 -0.07 -1.86 37.72
CA PHE A 245 -0.85 -3.07 37.98
C PHE A 245 -1.00 -3.41 39.47
N ASP A 246 -0.47 -2.58 40.37
CA ASP A 246 -0.61 -2.75 41.81
C ASP A 246 -1.91 -2.08 42.30
N PRO A 247 -2.88 -2.84 42.85
CA PRO A 247 -4.18 -2.33 43.25
C PRO A 247 -4.16 -1.40 44.45
N THR A 248 -3.05 -1.35 45.20
CA THR A 248 -2.89 -0.43 46.35
C THR A 248 -2.67 1.01 45.91
N PHE A 249 -2.26 1.24 44.65
CA PHE A 249 -2.06 2.58 44.12
C PHE A 249 -3.36 3.17 43.60
N LYS A 250 -3.61 4.43 43.99
CA LYS A 250 -4.79 5.22 43.58
C LYS A 250 -4.90 5.43 42.08
N ASP A 251 -3.76 5.46 41.38
CA ASP A 251 -3.67 5.66 39.93
C ASP A 251 -3.39 4.34 39.17
N SER A 252 -3.67 3.20 39.79
CA SER A 252 -3.55 1.90 39.14
C SER A 252 -4.55 1.72 37.99
N ILE A 253 -4.32 0.71 37.17
CA ILE A 253 -5.19 0.38 36.04
C ILE A 253 -6.62 0.05 36.48
N TYR A 254 -6.83 -0.37 37.74
CA TYR A 254 -8.15 -0.73 38.28
C TYR A 254 -8.95 0.49 38.74
N SER A 255 -8.29 1.64 38.89
CA SER A 255 -8.95 2.88 39.32
C SER A 255 -9.98 3.35 38.28
N SER A 256 -11.11 3.87 38.75
CA SER A 256 -12.19 4.36 37.89
C SER A 256 -11.73 5.51 36.98
N ASN A 257 -10.84 6.37 37.50
CA ASN A 257 -10.28 7.49 36.73
C ASN A 257 -9.39 7.01 35.58
N PHE A 258 -8.53 6.01 35.82
CA PHE A 258 -7.68 5.45 34.77
C PHE A 258 -8.49 4.77 33.67
N ARG A 259 -9.51 3.98 34.06
CA ARG A 259 -10.41 3.33 33.11
C ARG A 259 -11.19 4.32 32.26
N LYS A 260 -11.63 5.44 32.85
CA LYS A 260 -12.32 6.52 32.11
C LYS A 260 -11.42 7.18 31.06
N ASP A 261 -10.17 7.49 31.41
CA ASP A 261 -9.23 8.08 30.45
C ASP A 261 -8.94 7.10 29.30
N THR A 262 -8.61 5.86 29.64
CA THR A 262 -8.25 4.85 28.64
C THR A 262 -9.44 4.44 27.78
N SER A 263 -10.68 4.48 28.30
CA SER A 263 -11.89 4.24 27.50
C SER A 263 -12.14 5.34 26.47
N ILE A 264 -11.79 6.60 26.78
CA ILE A 264 -11.88 7.70 25.80
C ILE A 264 -10.87 7.49 24.69
N ILE A 265 -9.63 7.12 25.03
CA ILE A 265 -8.60 6.80 24.02
C ILE A 265 -9.04 5.61 23.16
N LEU A 266 -9.54 4.55 23.78
CA LEU A 266 -10.06 3.38 23.10
C LEU A 266 -11.20 3.75 22.14
N LEU A 267 -12.16 4.56 22.58
CA LEU A 267 -13.27 5.03 21.75
C LEU A 267 -12.77 5.82 20.53
N VAL A 268 -11.83 6.74 20.72
CA VAL A 268 -11.25 7.52 19.61
C VAL A 268 -10.54 6.59 18.62
N LEU A 269 -9.71 5.67 19.11
CA LEU A 269 -9.01 4.70 18.26
C LEU A 269 -10.00 3.80 17.50
N SER A 270 -11.07 3.32 18.14
CA SER A 270 -12.10 2.52 17.49
C SER A 270 -12.86 3.29 16.41
N ILE A 271 -13.17 4.57 16.63
CA ILE A 271 -13.80 5.41 15.61
C ILE A 271 -12.85 5.63 14.42
N LEU A 272 -11.58 5.93 14.68
CA LEU A 272 -10.58 6.14 13.63
C LEU A 272 -10.34 4.85 12.83
N GLU A 273 -10.26 3.71 13.51
CA GLU A 273 -10.07 2.39 12.87
C GLU A 273 -11.29 2.03 12.03
N GLY A 274 -12.51 2.29 12.52
CA GLY A 274 -13.74 2.10 11.75
C GLY A 274 -13.79 2.97 10.51
N ILE A 275 -13.53 4.28 10.64
CA ILE A 275 -13.52 5.22 9.49
C ILE A 275 -12.48 4.81 8.45
N SER A 276 -11.26 4.49 8.89
CA SER A 276 -10.19 4.06 7.98
C SER A 276 -10.47 2.67 7.36
N GLY A 277 -11.11 1.75 8.09
CA GLY A 277 -11.56 0.46 7.56
C GLY A 277 -12.62 0.62 6.47
N PHE A 278 -13.62 1.48 6.69
CA PHE A 278 -14.59 1.85 5.65
C PHE A 278 -13.92 2.56 4.47
N GLY A 279 -12.90 3.38 4.73
CA GLY A 279 -12.11 4.04 3.68
C GLY A 279 -11.30 3.05 2.83
N ALA A 280 -10.83 1.95 3.43
CA ALA A 280 -10.09 0.88 2.75
C ALA A 280 -11.01 -0.08 1.95
N GLY A 281 -12.30 -0.13 2.32
CA GLY A 281 -13.29 -1.04 1.75
C GLY A 281 -13.60 -0.75 0.26
N PRO A 282 -13.78 -1.79 -0.57
CA PRO A 282 -13.95 -1.64 -2.03
C PRO A 282 -15.25 -0.90 -2.43
N GLN A 283 -16.27 -0.94 -1.59
CA GLN A 283 -17.59 -0.34 -1.85
C GLN A 283 -17.76 1.01 -1.15
N THR A 284 -17.05 1.21 -0.03
CA THR A 284 -17.25 2.34 0.89
C THR A 284 -16.17 3.41 0.77
N SER A 285 -15.05 3.13 0.10
CA SER A 285 -13.93 4.07 -0.06
C SER A 285 -14.33 5.39 -0.70
N ASN A 286 -15.25 5.38 -1.67
CA ASN A 286 -15.67 6.59 -2.39
C ASN A 286 -16.43 7.56 -1.48
N ILE A 287 -17.22 7.03 -0.54
CA ILE A 287 -17.97 7.82 0.42
C ILE A 287 -16.99 8.50 1.38
N ILE A 288 -16.06 7.73 1.95
CA ILE A 288 -15.06 8.25 2.89
C ILE A 288 -14.12 9.25 2.22
N SER A 289 -13.66 8.96 0.99
CA SER A 289 -12.83 9.88 0.21
C SER A 289 -13.55 11.20 -0.02
N THR A 290 -14.84 11.16 -0.39
CA THR A 290 -15.64 12.38 -0.61
C THR A 290 -15.80 13.19 0.68
N LEU A 291 -16.19 12.54 1.79
CA LEU A 291 -16.39 13.18 3.09
C LEU A 291 -15.10 13.80 3.66
N THR A 292 -13.95 13.25 3.29
CA THR A 292 -12.64 13.71 3.76
C THR A 292 -11.91 14.57 2.74
N PHE A 293 -12.58 15.06 1.68
CA PHE A 293 -11.98 15.87 0.63
C PHE A 293 -10.73 15.22 0.01
N ASN A 294 -10.82 13.91 -0.27
CA ASN A 294 -9.78 13.02 -0.79
C ASN A 294 -8.56 12.79 0.13
N LEU A 295 -8.62 13.20 1.40
CA LEU A 295 -7.56 12.92 2.37
C LEU A 295 -7.47 11.40 2.65
N LEU A 296 -8.60 10.74 2.88
CA LEU A 296 -8.71 9.30 3.09
C LEU A 296 -9.21 8.59 1.81
N ASN A 297 -8.34 8.55 0.80
CA ASN A 297 -8.53 7.64 -0.34
C ASN A 297 -8.29 6.18 0.08
N ARG A 298 -8.59 5.21 -0.79
CA ARG A 298 -8.49 3.78 -0.45
C ARG A 298 -7.11 3.33 0.05
N GLY A 299 -6.03 3.86 -0.54
CA GLY A 299 -4.66 3.54 -0.15
C GLY A 299 -4.32 4.13 1.22
N ASN A 300 -4.50 5.45 1.38
CA ASN A 300 -4.26 6.14 2.65
C ASN A 300 -5.10 5.57 3.79
N SER A 301 -6.33 5.17 3.49
CA SER A 301 -7.24 4.56 4.46
C SER A 301 -6.76 3.17 4.88
N LEU A 302 -6.26 2.35 3.95
CA LEU A 302 -5.69 1.05 4.26
C LEU A 302 -4.44 1.17 5.14
N GLU A 303 -3.52 2.09 4.79
CA GLU A 303 -2.33 2.33 5.60
C GLU A 303 -2.68 2.81 7.01
N LEU A 304 -3.60 3.78 7.12
CA LEU A 304 -4.03 4.28 8.42
C LEU A 304 -4.76 3.21 9.23
N HIS A 305 -5.63 2.41 8.61
CA HIS A 305 -6.36 1.31 9.25
C HIS A 305 -5.39 0.29 9.85
N LEU A 306 -4.42 -0.14 9.04
CA LEU A 306 -3.37 -1.06 9.46
C LEU A 306 -2.47 -0.50 10.57
N VAL A 307 -2.17 0.80 10.54
CA VAL A 307 -1.41 1.49 11.60
C VAL A 307 -2.20 1.56 12.92
N LEU A 308 -3.54 1.63 12.87
CA LEU A 308 -4.39 1.77 14.05
C LEU A 308 -4.62 0.45 14.80
N ILE A 309 -4.41 -0.71 14.17
CA ILE A 309 -4.61 -2.05 14.79
C ILE A 309 -3.80 -2.19 16.08
N ILE A 310 -2.51 -1.85 16.04
CA ILE A 310 -1.58 -2.01 17.17
C ILE A 310 -1.99 -1.16 18.39
N PRO A 311 -2.15 0.17 18.29
CA PRO A 311 -2.59 0.97 19.43
C PRO A 311 -4.00 0.59 19.89
N LEU A 312 -4.91 0.26 18.98
CA LEU A 312 -6.27 -0.17 19.35
C LEU A 312 -6.23 -1.45 20.19
N ALA A 313 -5.47 -2.46 19.76
CA ALA A 313 -5.29 -3.71 20.48
C ALA A 313 -4.67 -3.48 21.86
N LEU A 314 -3.66 -2.61 21.97
CA LEU A 314 -3.02 -2.29 23.24
C LEU A 314 -4.02 -1.77 24.28
N PHE A 315 -4.84 -0.78 23.89
CA PHE A 315 -5.83 -0.19 24.79
C PHE A 315 -7.02 -1.13 25.05
N PHE A 316 -7.45 -1.91 24.06
CA PHE A 316 -8.52 -2.89 24.23
C PHE A 316 -8.14 -3.99 25.23
N ILE A 317 -6.95 -4.57 25.10
CA ILE A 317 -6.44 -5.61 26.01
C ILE A 317 -6.19 -5.00 27.40
N LEU A 318 -5.63 -3.79 27.47
CA LEU A 318 -5.45 -3.08 28.75
C LEU A 318 -6.79 -2.88 29.48
N HIS A 319 -7.84 -2.49 28.76
CA HIS A 319 -9.17 -2.29 29.33
C HIS A 319 -9.80 -3.61 29.79
N THR A 320 -9.64 -4.67 29.00
CA THR A 320 -10.10 -6.03 29.34
C THR A 320 -9.45 -6.54 30.63
N VAL A 321 -8.13 -6.42 30.72
CA VAL A 321 -7.34 -6.89 31.87
C VAL A 321 -7.62 -6.04 33.12
N SER A 322 -7.79 -4.73 32.96
CA SER A 322 -8.22 -3.82 34.04
C SER A 322 -9.63 -4.17 34.57
N GLY A 323 -10.58 -4.45 33.67
CA GLY A 323 -11.93 -4.87 34.02
C GLY A 323 -11.93 -6.19 34.80
N PHE A 324 -11.18 -7.18 34.31
CA PHE A 324 -11.03 -8.47 34.98
C PHE A 324 -10.40 -8.34 36.36
N GLY A 325 -9.29 -7.58 36.49
CA GLY A 325 -8.67 -7.34 37.79
C GLY A 325 -9.59 -6.60 38.77
N SER A 326 -10.40 -5.64 38.27
CA SER A 326 -11.40 -4.95 39.10
C SER A 326 -12.50 -5.90 39.61
N LEU A 327 -12.91 -6.87 38.78
CA LEU A 327 -13.85 -7.93 39.17
C LEU A 327 -13.26 -8.85 40.23
N LEU A 328 -11.99 -9.23 40.10
CA LEU A 328 -11.30 -10.04 41.12
C LEU A 328 -11.23 -9.31 42.46
N LEU A 329 -10.91 -8.02 42.44
CA LEU A 329 -10.88 -7.17 43.65
C LEU A 329 -12.27 -7.06 44.29
N SER A 330 -13.34 -6.91 43.49
CA SER A 330 -14.71 -6.84 44.02
C SER A 330 -15.18 -8.16 44.64
N ARG A 331 -14.60 -9.29 44.21
CA ARG A 331 -14.78 -10.62 44.80
C ARG A 331 -13.87 -10.88 46.02
N GLY A 332 -13.07 -9.89 46.45
CA GLY A 332 -12.19 -10.00 47.61
C GLY A 332 -10.83 -10.68 47.34
N ILE A 333 -10.50 -10.98 46.08
CA ILE A 333 -9.22 -11.60 45.72
C ILE A 333 -8.14 -10.51 45.74
N LYS A 334 -7.13 -10.68 46.60
CA LYS A 334 -6.03 -9.72 46.82
C LYS A 334 -4.63 -10.34 46.69
N ASN A 335 -4.52 -11.45 45.96
CA ASN A 335 -3.25 -12.17 45.84
C ASN A 335 -2.18 -11.29 45.16
N PRO A 336 -1.08 -10.92 45.85
CA PRO A 336 -0.08 -10.01 45.29
C PRO A 336 0.64 -10.59 44.06
N ILE A 337 0.81 -11.91 43.98
CA ILE A 337 1.44 -12.58 42.83
C ILE A 337 0.56 -12.40 41.58
N LEU A 338 -0.75 -12.51 41.75
CA LEU A 338 -1.72 -12.37 40.67
C LEU A 338 -1.66 -10.97 40.05
N PHE A 339 -1.75 -9.92 40.87
CA PHE A 339 -1.78 -8.54 40.39
C PHE A 339 -0.41 -8.02 39.95
N LYS A 340 0.68 -8.46 40.59
CA LYS A 340 2.04 -7.98 40.28
C LYS A 340 2.70 -8.68 39.10
N TYR A 341 2.34 -9.93 38.81
CA TYR A 341 3.03 -10.74 37.79
C TYR A 341 2.07 -11.35 36.79
N ILE A 342 1.08 -12.13 37.23
CA ILE A 342 0.24 -12.92 36.33
C ILE A 342 -0.55 -12.01 35.38
N ILE A 343 -1.30 -11.05 35.92
CA ILE A 343 -2.12 -10.12 35.13
C ILE A 343 -1.28 -9.30 34.13
N PRO A 344 -0.14 -8.66 34.52
CA PRO A 344 0.76 -8.00 33.57
C PRO A 344 1.33 -8.92 32.49
N ILE A 345 1.77 -10.14 32.85
CA ILE A 345 2.35 -11.10 31.89
C ILE A 345 1.29 -11.52 30.87
N THR A 346 0.07 -11.85 31.32
CA THR A 346 -1.04 -12.20 30.43
C THR A 346 -1.36 -11.05 29.48
N TRP A 347 -1.41 -9.81 29.98
CA TRP A 347 -1.60 -8.61 29.13
C TRP A 347 -0.54 -8.49 28.03
N ILE A 348 0.74 -8.65 28.39
CA ILE A 348 1.86 -8.59 27.43
C ILE A 348 1.74 -9.71 26.40
N ILE A 349 1.48 -10.95 26.82
CA ILE A 349 1.35 -12.10 25.92
C ILE A 349 0.21 -11.89 24.92
N MET A 350 -0.96 -11.44 25.38
CA MET A 350 -2.09 -11.14 24.50
C MET A 350 -1.74 -10.04 23.48
N TYR A 351 -1.07 -8.98 23.93
CA TYR A 351 -0.65 -7.90 23.03
C TYR A 351 0.37 -8.39 22.00
N LEU A 352 1.36 -9.19 22.41
CA LEU A 352 2.35 -9.79 21.51
C LEU A 352 1.72 -10.72 20.49
N ALA A 353 0.71 -11.51 20.89
CA ALA A 353 -0.02 -12.36 19.96
C ALA A 353 -0.72 -11.54 18.87
N VAL A 354 -1.36 -10.42 19.23
CA VAL A 354 -2.00 -9.53 18.23
C VAL A 354 -0.97 -8.88 17.33
N VAL A 355 0.15 -8.38 17.87
CA VAL A 355 1.24 -7.81 17.06
C VAL A 355 1.80 -8.87 16.10
N TYR A 356 2.03 -10.10 16.57
CA TYR A 356 2.49 -11.20 15.72
C TYR A 356 1.51 -11.53 14.59
N LEU A 357 0.21 -11.62 14.90
CA LEU A 357 -0.83 -11.89 13.90
C LEU A 357 -0.94 -10.73 12.89
N ASP A 358 -0.87 -9.48 13.33
CA ASP A 358 -0.87 -8.32 12.44
C ASP A 358 0.32 -8.39 11.46
N LEU A 359 1.52 -8.65 11.97
CA LEU A 359 2.72 -8.77 11.16
C LEU A 359 2.70 -10.02 10.24
N TYR A 360 2.07 -11.12 10.64
CA TYR A 360 2.04 -12.36 9.85
C TYR A 360 1.03 -12.32 8.71
N TYR A 361 -0.10 -11.64 8.90
CA TYR A 361 -1.19 -11.61 7.91
C TYR A 361 -1.23 -10.33 7.06
N PHE A 362 -0.61 -9.23 7.53
CA PHE A 362 -0.74 -7.91 6.89
C PHE A 362 0.60 -7.23 6.53
N LEU A 363 1.74 -7.88 6.74
CA LEU A 363 3.04 -7.61 6.08
C LEU A 363 3.38 -8.79 5.17
#